data_AF-A0ABD0S2N9-F1
#
_entry.id   AF-A0ABD0S2N9-F1
#
_cell.length_a   1.000
_cell.length_b   1.000
_cell.length_c   1.000
_cell.angle_alpha   90.00
_cell.angle_beta   90.00
_cell.angle_gamma   90.00
#
_symmetry.space_group_name_H-M   'P 1'
#
loop_
_entity.id
_entity.type
_entity.pdbx_description
1 polymer ?
#
loop_
_entity_poly.entity_id
_entity_poly.type
_entity_poly.pdbx_seq_one_letter_code
_entity_poly.pdbx_strand_id
1 'polypeptide(L)'
;MAVEIKDQWYLKAVEQLDTFCKRLDDKIDKEQQQLKACKKQTELETKLAHEMKLHNELTERLAELSRRGSELDRVCASFESCLTIADSDKTRLDNAKEAYQLAKELTGIRLDFSAPPNIAKGYIKSEYHKQLHPFEIDMSSADSNALWNLLNAVVGSDKGNDENRPIN
;
A
#
# COMPACT_ATOMS: atom_id res chain seq x y z
N MET A 1 -24.99 -105.81 -7.31
CA MET A 1 -23.97 -105.66 -8.36
C MET A 1 -24.29 -104.58 -9.41
N ALA A 2 -25.39 -104.63 -10.19
CA ALA A 2 -25.65 -103.57 -11.20
C ALA A 2 -26.11 -102.21 -10.61
N VAL A 3 -26.69 -102.21 -9.40
CA VAL A 3 -27.15 -101.00 -8.69
C VAL A 3 -25.97 -100.23 -8.06
N GLU A 4 -25.00 -100.96 -7.48
CA GLU A 4 -23.79 -100.37 -6.87
C GLU A 4 -22.89 -99.66 -7.89
N ILE A 5 -22.85 -100.14 -9.14
CA ILE A 5 -22.05 -99.54 -10.22
C ILE A 5 -22.67 -98.21 -10.69
N LYS A 6 -24.00 -98.09 -10.70
CA LYS A 6 -24.71 -96.85 -11.05
C LYS A 6 -24.54 -95.78 -9.97
N ASP A 7 -24.59 -96.16 -8.70
CA ASP A 7 -24.36 -95.24 -7.58
C ASP A 7 -22.92 -94.71 -7.55
N GLN A 8 -21.93 -95.53 -7.90
CA GLN A 8 -20.53 -95.12 -7.97
C GLN A 8 -20.24 -94.07 -9.06
N TRP A 9 -20.86 -94.20 -10.23
CA TRP A 9 -20.68 -93.22 -11.31
C TRP A 9 -21.34 -91.88 -10.98
N TYR A 10 -22.53 -91.92 -10.36
CA TYR A 10 -23.24 -90.73 -9.91
C TYR A 10 -22.43 -89.96 -8.86
N LEU A 11 -21.90 -90.65 -7.84
CA LEU A 11 -21.02 -90.05 -6.83
C LEU A 11 -19.81 -89.35 -7.45
N LYS A 12 -19.16 -90.00 -8.42
CA LYS A 12 -18.00 -89.43 -9.11
C LYS A 12 -18.36 -88.20 -9.96
N ALA A 13 -19.53 -88.19 -10.60
CA ALA A 13 -20.03 -87.04 -11.35
C ALA A 13 -20.37 -85.86 -10.43
N VAL A 14 -21.00 -86.11 -9.29
CA VAL A 14 -21.30 -85.09 -8.27
C VAL A 14 -20.01 -84.50 -7.70
N GLU A 15 -19.01 -85.33 -7.40
CA GLU A 15 -17.72 -84.88 -6.88
C GLU A 15 -16.94 -84.02 -7.90
N GLN A 16 -16.98 -84.39 -9.19
CA GLN A 16 -16.40 -83.57 -10.25
C GLN A 16 -17.13 -82.23 -10.44
N LEU A 17 -18.46 -82.22 -10.34
CA LEU A 17 -19.26 -81.00 -10.40
C LEU A 17 -18.96 -80.08 -9.21
N ASP A 18 -18.91 -80.62 -8.00
CA ASP A 18 -18.56 -79.87 -6.78
C ASP A 18 -17.14 -79.27 -6.88
N THR A 19 -16.18 -80.07 -7.39
CA THR A 19 -14.80 -79.60 -7.63
C THR A 19 -14.74 -78.51 -8.72
N PHE A 20 -15.64 -78.54 -9.70
CA PHE A 20 -15.74 -77.50 -10.72
C PHE A 20 -16.37 -76.23 -10.16
N CYS A 21 -17.47 -76.34 -9.42
CA CYS A 21 -18.12 -75.22 -8.74
C CYS A 21 -17.15 -74.51 -7.80
N LYS A 22 -16.43 -75.23 -6.94
CA LYS A 22 -15.41 -74.66 -6.06
C LYS A 22 -14.32 -73.90 -6.82
N ARG A 23 -13.85 -74.44 -7.94
CA ARG A 23 -12.85 -73.75 -8.79
C ARG A 23 -13.40 -72.49 -9.43
N LEU A 24 -14.67 -72.46 -9.81
CA LEU A 24 -15.32 -71.27 -10.32
C LEU A 24 -15.50 -70.23 -9.22
N ASP A 25 -15.97 -70.63 -8.04
CA ASP A 25 -16.13 -69.73 -6.88
C ASP A 25 -14.79 -69.11 -6.48
N ASP A 26 -13.73 -69.91 -6.36
CA ASP A 26 -12.36 -69.42 -6.09
C ASP A 26 -11.89 -68.40 -7.14
N LYS A 27 -12.27 -68.59 -8.40
CA LYS A 27 -11.89 -67.68 -9.48
C LYS A 27 -12.69 -66.38 -9.41
N ILE A 28 -14.00 -66.47 -9.14
CA ILE A 28 -14.88 -65.31 -8.93
C ILE A 28 -14.39 -64.49 -7.74
N ASP A 29 -14.05 -65.12 -6.63
CA ASP A 29 -13.55 -64.43 -5.43
C ASP A 29 -12.23 -63.71 -5.70
N LYS A 30 -11.30 -64.35 -6.42
CA LYS A 30 -10.04 -63.71 -6.83
C LYS A 30 -10.28 -62.49 -7.72
N GLU A 31 -11.15 -62.61 -8.73
CA GLU A 31 -11.48 -61.49 -9.63
C GLU A 31 -12.17 -60.35 -8.87
N GLN A 32 -13.09 -60.65 -7.94
CA GLN A 32 -13.74 -59.64 -7.10
C GLN A 32 -12.74 -58.91 -6.19
N GLN A 33 -11.79 -59.63 -5.59
CA GLN A 33 -10.75 -59.04 -4.76
C GLN A 33 -9.82 -58.14 -5.58
N GLN A 34 -9.39 -58.59 -6.76
CA GLN A 34 -8.57 -57.79 -7.68
C GLN A 34 -9.30 -56.52 -8.13
N LEU A 35 -10.60 -56.62 -8.43
CA LEU A 35 -11.40 -55.49 -8.85
C LEU A 35 -11.61 -54.47 -7.71
N LYS A 36 -11.78 -54.94 -6.47
CA LYS A 36 -11.81 -54.07 -5.28
C LYS A 36 -10.47 -53.37 -5.05
N ALA A 37 -9.36 -54.09 -5.18
CA ALA A 37 -8.01 -53.54 -5.02
C ALA A 37 -7.72 -52.48 -6.10
N CYS A 38 -8.05 -52.78 -7.36
CA CYS A 38 -7.89 -51.85 -8.49
C CYS A 38 -8.71 -50.57 -8.29
N LYS A 39 -10.00 -50.69 -7.91
CA LYS A 39 -10.85 -49.53 -7.60
C LYS A 39 -10.24 -48.64 -6.51
N LYS A 40 -9.76 -49.25 -5.42
CA LYS A 40 -9.12 -48.52 -4.32
C LYS A 40 -7.83 -47.84 -4.77
N GLN A 41 -7.04 -48.50 -5.60
CA GLN A 41 -5.82 -47.92 -6.17
C GLN A 41 -6.13 -46.69 -7.04
N THR A 42 -7.08 -46.80 -7.96
CA THR A 42 -7.48 -45.67 -8.82
C THR A 42 -8.04 -44.50 -8.00
N GLU A 43 -8.80 -44.77 -6.94
CA GLU A 43 -9.30 -43.73 -6.03
C GLU A 43 -8.15 -43.02 -5.29
N LEU A 44 -7.12 -43.75 -4.86
CA LEU A 44 -5.95 -43.16 -4.22
C LEU A 44 -5.10 -42.35 -5.20
N GLU A 45 -4.88 -42.87 -6.41
CA GLU A 45 -4.12 -42.18 -7.45
C GLU A 45 -4.81 -40.88 -7.89
N THR A 46 -6.13 -40.90 -8.03
CA THR A 46 -6.91 -39.69 -8.38
C THR A 46 -6.87 -38.65 -7.28
N LYS A 47 -7.00 -39.05 -6.01
CA LYS A 47 -6.83 -38.14 -4.86
C LYS A 47 -5.42 -37.58 -4.80
N LEU A 48 -4.39 -38.41 -4.97
CA LEU A 48 -2.99 -37.98 -4.99
C LEU A 48 -2.75 -36.94 -6.10
N ALA A 49 -3.25 -37.19 -7.31
CA ALA A 49 -3.12 -36.25 -8.42
C ALA A 49 -3.81 -34.91 -8.14
N HIS A 50 -4.98 -34.93 -7.48
CA HIS A 50 -5.67 -33.72 -7.05
C HIS A 50 -4.87 -32.94 -6.01
N GLU A 51 -4.38 -33.61 -4.96
CA GLU A 51 -3.56 -32.99 -3.92
C GLU A 51 -2.25 -32.41 -4.47
N MET A 52 -1.58 -33.13 -5.39
CA MET A 52 -0.37 -32.62 -6.04
C MET A 52 -0.64 -31.36 -6.87
N LYS A 53 -1.78 -31.32 -7.59
CA LYS A 53 -2.18 -30.14 -8.35
C LYS A 53 -2.44 -28.95 -7.41
N LEU A 54 -3.20 -29.18 -6.35
CA LEU A 54 -3.50 -28.16 -5.34
C LEU A 54 -2.23 -27.65 -4.66
N HIS A 55 -1.29 -28.54 -4.33
CA HIS A 55 -0.01 -28.16 -3.74
C HIS A 55 0.81 -27.24 -4.65
N ASN A 56 0.85 -27.54 -5.95
CA ASN A 56 1.54 -26.68 -6.92
C ASN A 56 0.88 -25.30 -7.03
N GLU A 57 -0.45 -25.23 -7.13
CA GLU A 57 -1.20 -23.97 -7.18
C GLU A 57 -0.96 -23.11 -5.93
N LEU A 58 -0.96 -23.73 -4.74
CA LEU A 58 -0.67 -23.04 -3.48
C LEU A 58 0.79 -22.57 -3.40
N THR A 59 1.73 -23.34 -3.92
CA THR A 59 3.15 -22.98 -3.93
C THR A 59 3.40 -21.78 -4.85
N GLU A 60 2.76 -21.75 -6.02
CA GLU A 60 2.82 -20.60 -6.94
C GLU A 60 2.21 -19.34 -6.31
N ARG A 61 1.03 -19.47 -5.67
CA ARG A 61 0.39 -18.37 -4.93
C ARG A 61 1.29 -17.83 -3.81
N LEU A 62 1.94 -18.71 -3.06
CA LEU A 62 2.85 -18.32 -2.00
C LEU A 62 4.06 -17.56 -2.56
N ALA A 63 4.67 -18.06 -3.63
CA ALA A 63 5.80 -17.39 -4.29
C ALA A 63 5.41 -16.00 -4.80
N GLU A 64 4.22 -15.85 -5.40
CA GLU A 64 3.72 -14.57 -5.86
C GLU A 64 3.50 -13.58 -4.69
N LEU A 65 2.86 -14.04 -3.61
CA LEU A 65 2.64 -13.22 -2.42
C LEU A 65 3.95 -12.79 -1.76
N SER A 66 4.92 -13.70 -1.66
CA SER A 66 6.26 -13.37 -1.14
C SER A 66 6.97 -12.32 -2.00
N ARG A 67 6.86 -12.40 -3.33
CA ARG A 67 7.42 -11.39 -4.23
C ARG A 67 6.73 -10.03 -4.06
N ARG A 68 5.39 -10.01 -3.97
CA ARG A 68 4.65 -8.77 -3.72
C ARG A 68 4.98 -8.15 -2.36
N GLY A 69 5.18 -8.99 -1.33
CA GLY A 69 5.61 -8.55 -0.01
C GLY A 69 6.96 -7.86 -0.04
N SER A 70 7.96 -8.45 -0.70
CA SER A 70 9.29 -7.85 -0.81
C SER A 70 9.32 -6.57 -1.65
N GLU A 71 8.49 -6.49 -2.69
CA GLU A 71 8.28 -5.26 -3.46
C GLU A 71 7.66 -4.16 -2.60
N LEU A 72 6.66 -4.49 -1.78
CA LEU A 72 6.03 -3.55 -0.86
C LEU A 72 7.03 -3.05 0.19
N ASP A 73 7.80 -3.93 0.83
CA ASP A 73 8.82 -3.57 1.80
C ASP A 73 9.87 -2.62 1.19
N ARG A 74 10.28 -2.88 -0.06
CA ARG A 74 11.21 -2.02 -0.79
C ARG A 74 10.62 -0.62 -1.04
N VAL A 75 9.35 -0.53 -1.41
CA VAL A 75 8.67 0.74 -1.63
C VAL A 75 8.52 1.51 -0.32
N CYS A 76 8.10 0.83 0.76
CA CYS A 76 8.02 1.43 2.09
C CYS A 76 9.38 1.98 2.56
N ALA A 77 10.46 1.20 2.42
CA ALA A 77 11.81 1.65 2.74
C ALA A 77 12.26 2.86 1.89
N SER A 78 11.83 2.94 0.62
CA SER A 78 12.09 4.11 -0.23
C SER A 78 11.34 5.35 0.26
N PHE A 79 10.11 5.19 0.75
CA PHE A 79 9.36 6.32 1.30
C PHE A 79 9.94 6.79 2.63
N GLU A 80 10.33 5.88 3.52
CA GLU A 80 10.99 6.22 4.78
C GLU A 80 12.31 6.96 4.58
N SER A 81 13.10 6.57 3.57
CA SER A 81 14.37 7.23 3.25
C SER A 81 14.23 8.55 2.50
N CYS A 82 13.19 8.74 1.69
CA CYS A 82 12.99 9.99 0.92
C CYS A 82 12.08 11.02 1.60
N LEU A 83 11.21 10.63 2.54
CA LEU A 83 10.27 11.53 3.22
C LEU A 83 10.67 11.89 4.65
N THR A 84 11.83 11.45 5.11
CA THR A 84 12.35 11.86 6.41
C THR A 84 12.76 13.33 6.31
N ILE A 85 12.01 14.20 7.00
CA ILE A 85 12.43 15.59 7.25
C ILE A 85 13.76 15.50 7.98
N ALA A 86 14.86 15.76 7.27
CA ALA A 86 16.18 15.71 7.86
C ALA A 86 16.28 16.79 8.96
N ASP A 87 17.11 16.56 9.99
CA ASP A 87 17.36 17.58 11.01
C ASP A 87 17.83 18.92 10.41
N SER A 88 18.47 18.86 9.23
CA SER A 88 18.83 20.04 8.45
C SER A 88 17.61 20.82 7.92
N ASP A 89 16.55 20.15 7.47
CA ASP A 89 15.33 20.81 7.00
C ASP A 89 14.54 21.41 8.16
N LYS A 90 14.55 20.74 9.33
CA LYS A 90 14.01 21.32 10.56
C LYS A 90 14.75 22.60 10.95
N THR A 91 16.08 22.59 10.94
CA THR A 91 16.90 23.77 11.23
C THR A 91 16.65 24.90 10.21
N ARG A 92 16.50 24.57 8.93
CA ARG A 92 16.15 25.55 7.88
C ARG A 92 14.79 26.19 8.12
N LEU A 93 13.79 25.39 8.53
CA LEU A 93 12.45 25.89 8.83
C LEU A 93 12.45 26.79 10.07
N ASP A 94 13.16 26.41 11.13
CA ASP A 94 13.30 27.20 12.35
C ASP A 94 13.99 28.55 12.04
N ASN A 95 15.09 28.53 11.28
CA ASN A 95 15.77 29.75 10.83
C ASN A 95 14.86 30.64 9.97
N ALA A 96 14.08 30.06 9.05
CA ALA A 96 13.13 30.82 8.22
C ALA A 96 12.03 31.46 9.06
N LYS A 97 11.54 30.76 10.09
CA LYS A 97 10.54 31.27 11.03
C LYS A 97 11.10 32.43 11.87
N GLU A 98 12.31 32.29 12.39
CA GLU A 98 13.00 33.35 13.13
C GLU A 98 13.25 34.58 12.25
N ALA A 99 13.76 34.38 11.03
CA ALA A 99 13.99 35.46 10.07
C ALA A 99 12.69 36.19 9.70
N TYR A 100 11.59 35.46 9.48
CA TYR A 100 10.29 36.06 9.22
C TYR A 100 9.79 36.88 10.42
N GLN A 101 9.90 36.34 11.63
CA GLN A 101 9.48 37.05 12.84
C GLN A 101 10.31 38.32 13.05
N LEU A 102 11.63 38.25 12.88
CA LEU A 102 12.52 39.41 12.92
C LEU A 102 12.14 40.46 11.87
N ALA A 103 11.91 40.04 10.62
CA ALA A 103 11.50 40.94 9.55
C ALA A 103 10.17 41.64 9.87
N LYS A 104 9.21 40.93 10.48
CA LYS A 104 7.93 41.52 10.87
C LYS A 104 8.06 42.55 12.00
N GLU A 105 8.99 42.35 12.94
CA GLU A 105 9.26 43.34 13.99
C GLU A 105 10.02 44.56 13.44
N LEU A 106 10.97 44.36 12.51
CA LEU A 106 11.75 45.45 11.92
C LEU A 106 10.94 46.32 10.94
N THR A 107 10.07 45.72 10.16
CA THR A 107 9.36 46.42 9.06
C THR A 107 7.90 46.71 9.37
N GLY A 108 7.31 46.06 10.38
CA GLY A 108 5.87 46.15 10.63
C GLY A 108 4.99 45.49 9.56
N ILE A 109 5.58 44.87 8.52
CA ILE A 109 4.85 44.23 7.42
C ILE A 109 4.19 42.94 7.92
N ARG A 110 2.95 42.69 7.49
CA ARG A 110 2.15 41.50 7.79
C ARG A 110 1.57 40.98 6.49
N LEU A 111 2.06 39.82 6.04
CA LEU A 111 1.62 39.19 4.81
C LEU A 111 0.35 38.36 5.03
N ASP A 112 -0.54 38.38 4.03
CA ASP A 112 -1.69 37.51 3.90
C ASP A 112 -1.31 36.31 3.03
N PHE A 113 -1.07 35.17 3.68
CA PHE A 113 -0.69 33.93 3.00
C PHE A 113 -1.85 33.21 2.31
N SER A 114 -3.08 33.72 2.43
CA SER A 114 -4.22 33.18 1.66
C SER A 114 -4.26 33.71 0.22
N ALA A 115 -3.46 34.73 -0.10
CA ALA A 115 -3.38 35.29 -1.43
C ALA A 115 -2.69 34.33 -2.42
N PRO A 116 -3.04 34.40 -3.73
CA PRO A 116 -2.35 33.65 -4.77
C PRO A 116 -0.84 33.92 -4.78
N PRO A 117 0.00 32.95 -5.18
CA PRO A 117 1.47 33.07 -5.10
C PRO A 117 2.06 34.18 -5.99
N ASN A 118 1.31 34.67 -6.97
CA ASN A 118 1.68 35.78 -7.82
C ASN A 118 1.31 37.16 -7.23
N ILE A 119 0.65 37.21 -6.06
CA ILE A 119 0.21 38.46 -5.44
C ILE A 119 0.77 38.53 -4.01
N ALA A 120 1.58 39.55 -3.74
CA ALA A 120 1.99 39.89 -2.39
C ALA A 120 0.94 40.82 -1.78
N LYS A 121 0.11 40.25 -0.89
CA LYS A 121 -0.95 40.98 -0.19
C LYS A 121 -0.63 41.07 1.29
N GLY A 122 -1.01 42.18 1.93
CA GLY A 122 -0.81 42.34 3.35
C GLY A 122 -1.15 43.72 3.87
N TYR A 123 -0.61 44.05 5.03
CA TYR A 123 -0.64 45.40 5.58
C TYR A 123 0.66 45.75 6.29
N ILE A 124 0.97 47.04 6.36
CA ILE A 124 2.10 47.58 7.12
C ILE A 124 1.55 48.23 8.39
N LYS A 125 2.02 47.77 9.55
CA LYS A 125 1.70 48.38 10.84
C LYS A 125 2.74 49.46 11.14
N SER A 126 2.31 50.72 11.14
CA SER A 126 3.14 51.83 11.61
C SER A 126 2.99 51.98 13.11
N GLU A 127 4.07 51.77 13.88
CA GLU A 127 4.05 51.99 15.34
C GLU A 127 3.94 53.49 15.69
N TYR A 128 4.44 54.37 14.82
CA TYR A 128 4.44 55.81 15.03
C TYR A 128 3.03 56.42 14.86
N HIS A 129 2.35 56.08 13.77
CA HIS A 129 1.00 56.59 13.50
C HIS A 129 -0.12 55.71 14.07
N LYS A 130 0.21 54.52 14.60
CA LYS A 130 -0.75 53.47 15.02
C LYS A 130 -1.80 53.13 13.95
N GLN A 131 -1.41 53.25 12.68
CA GLN A 131 -2.25 53.01 11.52
C GLN A 131 -1.81 51.74 10.79
N LEU A 132 -2.78 51.08 10.16
CA LEU A 132 -2.56 49.91 9.33
C LEU A 132 -2.74 50.31 7.87
N HIS A 133 -1.70 50.13 7.06
CA HIS A 133 -1.74 50.46 5.63
C HIS A 133 -1.82 49.17 4.81
N PRO A 134 -2.99 48.82 4.24
CA PRO A 134 -3.12 47.64 3.40
C PRO A 134 -2.40 47.82 2.06
N PHE A 135 -1.92 46.73 1.49
CA PHE A 135 -1.29 46.71 0.18
C PHE A 135 -1.56 45.41 -0.57
N GLU A 136 -1.50 45.52 -1.89
CA GLU A 136 -1.59 44.39 -2.82
C GLU A 136 -0.67 44.70 -3.99
N ILE A 137 0.33 43.84 -4.20
CA ILE A 137 1.36 44.01 -5.22
C ILE A 137 1.36 42.76 -6.10
N ASP A 138 1.13 42.94 -7.39
CA ASP A 138 1.29 41.87 -8.37
C ASP A 138 2.77 41.59 -8.63
N MET A 139 3.24 40.45 -8.15
CA MET A 139 4.64 40.04 -8.22
C MET A 139 5.08 39.63 -9.64
N SER A 140 4.14 39.48 -10.59
CA SER A 140 4.47 39.18 -11.99
C SER A 140 4.97 40.41 -12.77
N SER A 141 4.63 41.61 -12.29
CA SER A 141 4.93 42.89 -12.94
C SER A 141 5.67 43.90 -12.03
N ALA A 142 5.80 43.60 -10.74
CA ALA A 142 6.39 44.51 -9.76
C ALA A 142 7.93 44.50 -9.75
N ASP A 143 8.51 45.69 -9.62
CA ASP A 143 9.92 45.87 -9.31
C ASP A 143 10.27 45.35 -7.91
N SER A 144 11.47 44.79 -7.74
CA SER A 144 11.93 44.24 -6.45
C SER A 144 11.93 45.25 -5.29
N ASN A 145 11.87 46.56 -5.59
CA ASN A 145 11.85 47.64 -4.61
C ASN A 145 10.43 48.17 -4.29
N ALA A 146 9.38 47.67 -4.94
CA ALA A 146 8.02 48.18 -4.77
C ALA A 146 7.56 48.19 -3.31
N LEU A 147 7.82 47.10 -2.57
CA LEU A 147 7.45 46.96 -1.15
C LEU A 147 8.29 47.88 -0.24
N TRP A 148 9.58 48.06 -0.55
CA TRP A 148 10.45 48.96 0.21
C TRP A 148 10.07 50.43 0.01
N ASN A 149 9.70 50.81 -1.21
CA ASN A 149 9.20 52.15 -1.50
C ASN A 149 7.90 52.44 -0.74
N LEU A 150 7.01 51.45 -0.68
CA LEU A 150 5.77 51.57 0.09
C LEU A 150 6.04 51.68 1.60
N LEU A 151 6.97 50.89 2.13
CA LEU A 151 7.39 50.98 3.53
C LEU A 151 7.95 52.36 3.85
N ASN A 152 8.83 52.89 3.00
CA ASN A 152 9.38 54.24 3.16
C ASN A 152 8.32 55.34 3.04
N ALA A 153 7.29 55.15 2.22
CA ALA A 153 6.18 56.10 2.15
C ALA A 153 5.33 56.12 3.43
N VAL A 154 5.15 54.94 4.06
CA VAL A 154 4.35 54.78 5.30
C VAL A 154 5.12 55.20 6.56
N VAL A 155 6.45 55.03 6.56
CA VAL A 155 7.32 55.36 7.71
C VAL A 155 7.97 56.74 7.58
N GLY A 156 8.22 57.20 6.35
CA GLY A 156 8.95 58.43 6.03
C GLY A 156 8.10 59.69 5.85
N SER A 157 6.78 59.61 6.06
CA SER A 157 5.84 60.73 5.94
C SER A 157 5.92 61.75 7.09
N ASP A 158 7.14 62.12 7.51
CA ASP A 158 7.36 63.14 8.56
C ASP A 158 8.56 64.07 8.30
N LYS A 159 8.64 64.65 7.09
CA LYS A 159 9.57 65.78 6.80
C LYS A 159 9.00 66.86 5.87
N GLY A 160 7.72 67.21 5.99
CA GLY A 160 7.20 68.36 5.25
C GLY A 160 5.89 68.92 5.82
N ASN A 161 5.95 70.16 6.30
CA ASN A 161 4.87 71.02 6.81
C ASN A 161 4.39 70.82 8.25
N ASP A 162 5.20 71.27 9.21
CA ASP A 162 4.65 72.08 10.30
C ASP A 162 5.56 73.28 10.56
N GLU A 163 5.36 74.33 9.77
CA GLU A 163 5.74 75.70 10.15
C GLU A 163 4.90 76.11 11.37
N ASN A 164 5.33 75.73 12.56
CA ASN A 164 4.87 76.34 13.80
C ASN A 164 6.05 76.45 14.77
N ARG A 165 6.92 77.43 14.50
CA ARG A 165 7.81 77.97 15.53
C ARG A 165 6.96 78.78 16.51
N PRO A 166 7.01 78.53 17.82
CA PRO A 166 6.47 79.48 18.78
C PRO A 166 7.34 80.74 18.77
N ILE A 167 6.70 81.90 18.61
CA ILE A 167 7.29 83.19 18.93
C ILE A 167 7.16 83.37 20.45
N ASN A 168 8.25 83.11 21.18
CA ASN A 168 8.77 83.93 22.28
C ASN A 168 10.06 83.31 22.83
#